data_AF-A0A2R7QNF6-F1
#
_entry.id   AF-A0A2R7QNF6-F1
#
_cell.length_a   1.000
_cell.length_b   1.000
_cell.length_c   1.000
_cell.angle_alpha   90.00
_cell.angle_beta   90.00
_cell.angle_gamma   90.00
#
_symmetry.space_group_name_H-M   'P 1'
#
loop_
_entity.id
_entity.type
_entity.pdbx_description
1 polymer ?
#
loop_
_entity_poly.entity_id
_entity_poly.type
_entity_poly.pdbx_seq_one_letter_code
_entity_poly.pdbx_strand_id
1 'polypeptide(L)'
;MTDPQDHRLVPTTGSAQGLDQKVEGGCPVAHGSVTSHGSESENPAIDSPQPKGHRPRTVADWWPNQLDLSVLHSHNPAGNPLGPTFSYSEEFQKLDVEALKQDIIQVLTTSQDWWPADFGHYGGLMIRLSWHAAGTYRVHDGRGGAGDGSQRFAPLNSWPDNANLDKARRLLWPVKQKYGQKLSWADLLVLAGNVALESMGFKTFGFAFGREDVWEPEEIFWGPEDTWLGDERYIG
;
A
#
# COMPACT_ATOMS: atom_id res chain seq x y z
N MET A 1 14.71 23.78 -45.19
CA MET A 1 13.83 24.04 -46.35
C MET A 1 12.44 23.73 -45.84
N THR A 2 11.55 24.68 -45.57
CA THR A 2 11.24 25.95 -46.22
C THR A 2 10.44 26.85 -45.26
N ASP A 3 10.70 28.16 -45.32
CA ASP A 3 9.79 29.29 -44.97
C ASP A 3 8.48 29.19 -45.84
N PRO A 4 7.37 29.97 -45.69
CA PRO A 4 7.20 31.21 -44.94
C PRO A 4 5.79 31.54 -44.34
N GLN A 5 5.77 32.64 -43.57
CA GLN A 5 4.80 33.77 -43.52
C GLN A 5 3.28 33.61 -43.21
N ASP A 6 2.88 34.29 -42.13
CA ASP A 6 1.88 35.38 -42.01
C ASP A 6 0.64 35.35 -42.94
N HIS A 7 -0.58 35.27 -42.36
CA HIS A 7 -1.62 36.30 -42.49
C HIS A 7 -2.96 35.99 -41.77
N ARG A 8 -3.32 36.96 -40.91
CA ARG A 8 -4.62 37.54 -40.50
C ARG A 8 -5.94 36.76 -40.64
N LEU A 9 -6.70 36.91 -39.55
CA LEU A 9 -8.10 36.56 -39.29
C LEU A 9 -9.11 37.10 -40.34
N VAL A 10 -10.10 36.25 -40.69
CA VAL A 10 -11.37 36.60 -41.33
C VAL A 10 -12.51 35.77 -40.71
N PRO A 11 -13.69 36.34 -40.43
CA PRO A 11 -14.82 35.66 -39.81
C PRO A 11 -15.72 34.98 -40.86
N THR A 12 -16.39 33.89 -40.48
CA THR A 12 -17.40 33.24 -41.33
C THR A 12 -18.76 33.26 -40.65
N THR A 13 -19.68 34.00 -41.25
CA THR A 13 -21.13 33.90 -41.11
C THR A 13 -21.68 32.77 -42.00
N GLY A 14 -22.56 31.93 -41.47
CA GLY A 14 -23.30 30.92 -42.22
C GLY A 14 -24.51 30.42 -41.46
N SER A 15 -25.68 30.91 -41.86
CA SER A 15 -27.02 30.68 -41.29
C SER A 15 -27.61 29.31 -41.62
N ALA A 16 -28.53 28.82 -40.78
CA ALA A 16 -29.57 27.89 -41.20
C ALA A 16 -30.92 28.34 -40.61
N GLN A 17 -31.65 29.15 -41.37
CA GLN A 17 -33.11 29.28 -41.29
C GLN A 17 -33.59 30.09 -42.50
N GLY A 18 -34.09 29.38 -43.51
CA GLY A 18 -34.86 29.96 -44.59
C GLY A 18 -36.34 29.87 -44.26
N LEU A 19 -37.06 30.99 -44.34
CA LEU A 19 -38.14 31.24 -45.31
C LEU A 19 -38.92 32.51 -44.93
N ASP A 20 -39.31 33.22 -45.99
CA ASP A 20 -39.70 34.62 -46.03
C ASP A 20 -41.06 34.99 -45.39
N GLN A 21 -41.16 36.28 -45.12
CA GLN A 21 -42.29 37.05 -44.60
C GLN A 21 -43.60 36.89 -45.39
N LYS A 22 -44.73 36.94 -44.67
CA LYS A 22 -45.94 37.60 -45.17
C LYS A 22 -46.66 38.35 -44.04
N VAL A 23 -46.94 39.62 -44.34
CA VAL A 23 -47.54 40.69 -43.53
C VAL A 23 -49.06 40.55 -43.50
N GLU A 24 -49.72 40.86 -42.37
CA GLU A 24 -50.84 41.84 -42.30
C GLU A 24 -51.47 41.95 -40.89
N GLY A 25 -51.14 43.08 -40.24
CA GLY A 25 -51.95 43.97 -39.39
C GLY A 25 -53.24 43.51 -38.71
N GLY A 26 -53.21 43.52 -37.37
CA GLY A 26 -54.35 43.70 -36.47
C GLY A 26 -53.90 43.90 -35.01
N CYS A 27 -54.04 45.12 -34.47
CA CYS A 27 -53.58 45.61 -33.16
C CYS A 27 -54.20 44.90 -31.91
N PRO A 28 -53.80 45.24 -30.66
CA PRO A 28 -52.51 44.97 -30.02
C PRO A 28 -52.71 44.31 -28.62
N VAL A 29 -52.04 43.19 -28.31
CA VAL A 29 -51.81 42.79 -26.92
C VAL A 29 -50.34 42.43 -26.77
N ALA A 30 -49.61 43.26 -26.03
CA ALA A 30 -48.18 43.09 -25.81
C ALA A 30 -47.94 41.89 -24.89
N HIS A 31 -47.39 40.81 -25.44
CA HIS A 31 -46.61 39.84 -24.68
C HIS A 31 -45.17 39.92 -25.17
N GLY A 32 -44.41 40.86 -24.58
CA GLY A 32 -42.99 40.97 -24.85
C GLY A 32 -42.31 42.07 -24.01
N SER A 33 -41.34 41.65 -23.20
CA SER A 33 -40.47 42.45 -22.31
C SER A 33 -41.21 42.99 -21.08
N VAL A 34 -40.74 42.83 -19.84
CA VAL A 34 -39.43 43.14 -19.24
C VAL A 34 -39.42 42.29 -17.94
N THR A 35 -38.41 41.50 -17.58
CA THR A 35 -37.20 41.96 -16.87
C THR A 35 -36.11 40.88 -16.93
N SER A 36 -35.04 41.22 -17.62
CA SER A 36 -33.69 40.65 -17.50
C SER A 36 -32.96 41.14 -16.24
N HIS A 37 -33.67 41.29 -15.12
CA HIS A 37 -33.08 41.71 -13.85
C HIS A 37 -33.64 40.84 -12.73
N GLY A 38 -32.70 40.19 -12.03
CA GLY A 38 -32.95 39.23 -10.98
C GLY A 38 -33.71 39.82 -9.80
N SER A 39 -34.38 38.94 -9.08
CA SER A 39 -34.97 39.28 -7.80
C SER A 39 -33.87 39.75 -6.85
N GLU A 40 -33.97 40.96 -6.31
CA GLU A 40 -33.07 41.47 -5.26
C GLU A 40 -33.29 40.78 -3.89
N SER A 41 -34.04 39.67 -3.86
CA SER A 41 -34.26 38.86 -2.66
C SER A 41 -33.52 37.51 -2.69
N GLU A 42 -32.75 37.21 -3.72
CA GLU A 42 -31.96 35.98 -3.75
C GLU A 42 -30.67 36.19 -2.96
N ASN A 43 -30.73 35.81 -1.68
CA ASN A 43 -29.55 35.57 -0.85
C ASN A 43 -28.54 34.81 -1.71
N PRO A 44 -27.28 35.29 -1.89
CA PRO A 44 -26.32 34.63 -2.77
C PRO A 44 -26.28 33.15 -2.41
N ALA A 45 -26.44 32.28 -3.40
CA ALA A 45 -26.29 30.85 -3.23
C ALA A 45 -24.84 30.58 -2.85
N ILE A 46 -24.54 30.69 -1.55
CA ILE A 46 -23.29 30.22 -0.98
C ILE A 46 -23.40 28.71 -1.06
N ASP A 47 -22.56 28.09 -1.89
CA ASP A 47 -22.44 26.64 -1.94
C ASP A 47 -22.30 26.11 -0.52
N SER A 48 -23.17 25.18 -0.13
CA SER A 48 -23.09 24.53 1.17
C SER A 48 -21.68 23.99 1.36
N PRO A 49 -20.96 24.36 2.44
CA PRO A 49 -19.60 23.90 2.64
C PRO A 49 -19.63 22.37 2.68
N GLN A 50 -18.94 21.75 1.73
CA GLN A 50 -18.76 20.30 1.72
C GLN A 50 -17.92 19.95 2.93
N PRO A 51 -18.47 19.24 3.94
CA PRO A 51 -17.67 18.88 5.10
C PRO A 51 -16.51 18.02 4.61
N LYS A 52 -15.27 18.47 4.85
CA LYS A 52 -14.11 17.60 4.70
C LYS A 52 -14.33 16.45 5.68
N GLY A 53 -14.66 15.28 5.17
CA GLY A 53 -14.85 14.09 5.98
C GLY A 53 -13.53 13.75 6.64
N HIS A 54 -13.36 14.13 7.91
CA HIS A 54 -12.28 13.63 8.73
C HIS A 54 -12.70 12.29 9.32
N ARG A 55 -11.73 11.39 9.56
CA ARG A 55 -12.01 10.21 10.38
C ARG A 55 -12.58 10.66 11.73
N PRO A 56 -13.44 9.85 12.38
CA PRO A 56 -13.84 10.13 13.76
C PRO A 56 -12.61 10.41 14.63
N ARG A 57 -12.69 11.48 15.43
CA ARG A 57 -11.61 11.83 16.35
C ARG A 57 -11.50 10.75 17.42
N THR A 58 -10.27 10.41 17.79
CA THR A 58 -9.95 9.54 18.91
C THR A 58 -9.61 10.38 20.14
N VAL A 59 -9.50 9.74 21.30
CA VAL A 59 -9.04 10.37 22.55
C VAL A 59 -7.66 11.01 22.37
N ALA A 60 -6.75 10.36 21.63
CA ALA A 60 -5.40 10.86 21.36
C ALA A 60 -5.40 12.18 20.57
N ASP A 61 -6.39 12.43 19.70
CA ASP A 61 -6.50 13.70 18.96
C ASP A 61 -6.78 14.89 19.91
N TRP A 62 -7.37 14.64 21.09
CA TRP A 62 -7.69 15.66 22.09
C TRP A 62 -6.66 15.74 23.22
N TRP A 63 -6.10 14.59 23.61
CA TRP A 63 -5.10 14.48 24.67
C TRP A 63 -3.86 13.73 24.18
N PRO A 64 -2.98 14.39 23.41
CA PRO A 64 -1.84 13.72 22.76
C PRO A 64 -0.83 13.08 23.73
N ASN A 65 -0.74 13.60 24.95
CA ASN A 65 0.19 13.13 25.98
C ASN A 65 -0.47 12.17 26.99
N GLN A 66 -1.71 11.74 26.75
CA GLN A 66 -2.37 10.77 27.61
C GLN A 66 -1.69 9.41 27.47
N LEU A 67 -1.49 8.71 28.60
CA LEU A 67 -0.91 7.37 28.60
C LEU A 67 -1.76 6.43 27.75
N ASP A 68 -1.12 5.80 26.76
CA ASP A 68 -1.76 4.78 25.94
C ASP A 68 -1.68 3.41 26.61
N LEU A 69 -2.83 2.85 26.97
CA LEU A 69 -2.95 1.51 27.55
C LEU A 69 -3.14 0.43 26.47
N SER A 70 -3.29 0.81 25.20
CA SER A 70 -3.54 -0.13 24.10
C SER A 70 -2.42 -1.15 23.95
N VAL A 71 -1.19 -0.71 24.20
CA VAL A 71 0.05 -1.51 24.16
C VAL A 71 0.02 -2.73 25.08
N LEU A 72 -0.79 -2.72 26.15
CA LEU A 72 -0.88 -3.81 27.13
C LEU A 72 -1.78 -4.96 26.69
N HIS A 73 -2.56 -4.78 25.62
CA HIS A 73 -3.44 -5.80 25.07
C HIS A 73 -3.21 -6.05 23.58
N SER A 74 -1.99 -5.76 23.12
CA SER A 74 -1.47 -6.16 21.82
C SER A 74 -1.53 -7.69 21.66
N HIS A 75 -1.73 -8.12 20.41
CA HIS A 75 -1.92 -9.50 19.98
C HIS A 75 -3.02 -10.24 20.74
N ASN A 76 -4.15 -9.57 20.98
CA ASN A 76 -5.29 -10.17 21.66
C ASN A 76 -5.74 -11.47 20.95
N PRO A 77 -5.97 -12.58 21.67
CA PRO A 77 -6.42 -13.85 21.08
C PRO A 77 -7.65 -13.73 20.19
N ALA A 78 -8.53 -12.76 20.43
CA ALA A 78 -9.71 -12.51 19.59
C ALA A 78 -9.36 -12.09 18.14
N GLY A 79 -8.17 -11.52 17.92
CA GLY A 79 -7.64 -11.19 16.59
C GLY A 79 -6.96 -12.37 15.89
N ASN A 80 -6.71 -13.48 16.60
CA ASN A 80 -6.07 -14.67 16.05
C ASN A 80 -7.10 -15.67 15.50
N PRO A 81 -7.09 -15.96 14.18
CA PRO A 81 -8.07 -16.87 13.56
C PRO A 81 -7.82 -18.36 13.85
N LEU A 82 -6.68 -18.74 14.41
CA LEU A 82 -6.29 -20.15 14.60
C LEU A 82 -6.85 -20.77 15.88
N GLY A 83 -7.37 -19.95 16.79
CA GLY A 83 -7.93 -20.39 18.06
C GLY A 83 -6.88 -20.81 19.09
N PRO A 84 -7.30 -21.03 20.35
CA PRO A 84 -6.38 -21.23 21.48
C PRO A 84 -5.70 -22.61 21.52
N THR A 85 -6.18 -23.58 20.72
CA THR A 85 -5.65 -24.95 20.71
C THR A 85 -4.58 -25.16 19.64
N PHE A 86 -4.30 -24.16 18.82
CA PHE A 86 -3.32 -24.26 17.75
C PHE A 86 -1.89 -24.18 18.29
N SER A 87 -1.01 -25.04 17.80
CA SER A 87 0.44 -25.04 18.11
C SER A 87 1.24 -25.03 16.81
N TYR A 88 1.95 -23.93 16.53
CA TYR A 88 2.77 -23.84 15.33
C TYR A 88 3.89 -24.87 15.34
N SER A 89 4.51 -25.09 16.49
CA SER A 89 5.59 -26.08 16.65
C SER A 89 5.15 -27.51 16.26
N GLU A 90 3.90 -27.89 16.54
CA GLU A 90 3.34 -29.19 16.17
C GLU A 90 2.99 -29.27 14.68
N GLU A 91 2.49 -28.19 14.09
CA GLU A 91 2.22 -28.13 12.64
C GLU A 91 3.51 -28.14 11.82
N PHE A 92 4.53 -27.41 12.27
CA PHE A 92 5.85 -27.38 11.64
C PHE A 92 6.49 -28.77 11.58
N GLN A 93 6.32 -29.61 12.60
CA GLN A 93 6.85 -30.99 12.58
C GLN A 93 6.28 -31.85 11.44
N LYS A 94 5.13 -31.46 10.87
CA LYS A 94 4.47 -32.15 9.76
C LYS A 94 4.91 -31.62 8.39
N LEU A 95 5.85 -30.67 8.35
CA LEU A 95 6.34 -30.01 7.14
C LEU A 95 7.45 -30.84 6.49
N ASP A 96 7.34 -31.05 5.18
CA ASP A 96 8.45 -31.54 4.36
C ASP A 96 9.33 -30.36 3.96
N VAL A 97 10.47 -30.20 4.67
CA VAL A 97 11.40 -29.09 4.48
C VAL A 97 12.10 -29.15 3.12
N GLU A 98 12.43 -30.35 2.63
CA GLU A 98 13.11 -30.50 1.35
C GLU A 98 12.15 -30.14 0.20
N ALA A 99 10.90 -30.61 0.25
CA ALA A 99 9.87 -30.21 -0.71
C ALA A 99 9.66 -28.68 -0.70
N LEU A 100 9.61 -28.07 0.50
CA LEU A 100 9.47 -26.62 0.63
C LEU A 100 10.62 -25.87 -0.04
N LYS A 101 11.86 -26.29 0.20
CA LYS A 101 13.03 -25.69 -0.44
C LYS A 101 12.96 -25.81 -1.97
N GLN A 102 12.54 -26.95 -2.50
CA GLN A 102 12.38 -27.13 -3.96
C GLN A 102 11.30 -26.22 -4.54
N ASP A 103 10.16 -26.06 -3.85
CA ASP A 103 9.12 -25.14 -4.30
C ASP A 103 9.59 -23.68 -4.28
N ILE A 104 10.39 -23.29 -3.29
CA ILE A 104 11.00 -21.94 -3.26
C ILE A 104 11.97 -21.78 -4.43
N ILE A 105 12.83 -22.76 -4.73
CA ILE A 105 13.73 -22.73 -5.90
C ILE A 105 12.94 -22.60 -7.20
N GLN A 106 11.81 -23.30 -7.32
CA GLN A 106 10.92 -23.15 -8.47
C GLN A 106 10.40 -21.71 -8.58
N VAL A 107 9.93 -21.10 -7.47
CA VAL A 107 9.52 -19.68 -7.47
C VAL A 107 10.67 -18.78 -7.92
N LEU A 108 11.89 -18.99 -7.40
CA LEU A 108 13.06 -18.17 -7.73
C LEU A 108 13.37 -18.13 -9.23
N THR A 109 13.06 -19.21 -9.95
CA THR A 109 13.38 -19.38 -11.39
C THR A 109 12.18 -19.24 -12.32
N THR A 110 10.96 -19.06 -11.77
CA THR A 110 9.73 -18.93 -12.55
C THR A 110 9.28 -17.46 -12.59
N SER A 111 9.85 -16.70 -13.53
CA SER A 111 9.51 -15.29 -13.74
C SER A 111 8.01 -15.09 -13.99
N GLN A 112 7.47 -14.02 -13.41
CA GLN A 112 6.08 -13.59 -13.54
C GLN A 112 5.98 -12.30 -14.35
N ASP A 113 5.02 -12.19 -15.25
CA ASP A 113 4.88 -11.03 -16.14
C ASP A 113 4.63 -9.70 -15.39
N TRP A 114 3.94 -9.76 -14.26
CA TRP A 114 3.62 -8.59 -13.43
C TRP A 114 4.80 -8.09 -12.59
N TRP A 115 5.86 -8.90 -12.45
CA TRP A 115 7.11 -8.51 -11.83
C TRP A 115 8.25 -9.38 -12.34
N PRO A 116 8.80 -9.11 -13.54
CA PRO A 116 9.78 -9.99 -14.17
C PRO A 116 11.03 -10.18 -13.31
N ALA A 117 11.61 -11.37 -13.35
CA ALA A 117 12.82 -11.68 -12.61
C ALA A 117 14.04 -11.07 -13.30
N ASP A 118 14.77 -10.23 -12.57
CA ASP A 118 16.08 -9.75 -13.01
C ASP A 118 17.01 -10.96 -13.25
N PHE A 119 17.68 -10.97 -14.40
CA PHE A 119 18.56 -12.06 -14.82
C PHE A 119 17.88 -13.45 -14.88
N GLY A 120 16.54 -13.50 -14.91
CA GLY A 120 15.79 -14.75 -14.84
C GLY A 120 15.80 -15.42 -13.47
N HIS A 121 16.19 -14.72 -12.40
CA HIS A 121 16.27 -15.29 -11.06
C HIS A 121 15.91 -14.27 -9.95
N TYR A 122 14.90 -14.54 -9.12
CA TYR A 122 14.50 -13.65 -8.00
C TYR A 122 15.45 -13.70 -6.79
N GLY A 123 16.66 -14.25 -6.94
CA GLY A 123 17.55 -14.56 -5.83
C GLY A 123 17.97 -13.32 -5.05
N GLY A 124 18.46 -12.30 -5.76
CA GLY A 124 18.83 -11.01 -5.15
C GLY A 124 17.65 -10.33 -4.46
N LEU A 125 16.45 -10.43 -5.03
CA LEU A 125 15.22 -9.88 -4.43
C LEU A 125 14.86 -10.59 -3.12
N MET A 126 14.93 -11.92 -3.06
CA MET A 126 14.62 -12.67 -1.84
C MET A 126 15.67 -12.50 -0.75
N ILE A 127 16.95 -12.34 -1.12
CA ILE A 127 18.00 -11.98 -0.16
C ILE A 127 17.70 -10.61 0.45
N ARG A 128 17.36 -9.61 -0.37
CA ARG A 128 16.95 -8.28 0.12
C ARG A 128 15.71 -8.37 1.00
N LEU A 129 14.70 -9.15 0.62
CA LEU A 129 13.49 -9.36 1.42
C LEU A 129 13.83 -9.84 2.83
N SER A 130 14.63 -10.91 2.94
CA SER A 130 15.03 -11.49 4.22
C SER A 130 15.92 -10.55 5.03
N TRP A 131 16.86 -9.86 4.36
CA TRP A 131 17.71 -8.85 5.00
C TRP A 131 16.88 -7.72 5.62
N HIS A 132 15.94 -7.14 4.88
CA HIS A 132 15.07 -6.08 5.40
C HIS A 132 14.10 -6.58 6.47
N ALA A 133 13.70 -7.86 6.43
CA ALA A 133 12.86 -8.43 7.47
C ALA A 133 13.62 -8.51 8.80
N ALA A 134 14.88 -8.95 8.78
CA ALA A 134 15.72 -9.04 9.98
C ALA A 134 16.34 -7.69 10.39
N GLY A 135 16.56 -6.78 9.44
CA GLY A 135 17.34 -5.56 9.59
C GLY A 135 16.69 -4.45 10.42
N THR A 136 15.42 -4.60 10.82
CA THR A 136 14.75 -3.64 11.72
C THR A 136 15.09 -3.87 13.20
N TYR A 137 15.78 -4.97 13.51
CA TYR A 137 16.17 -5.31 14.88
C TYR A 137 17.08 -4.24 15.51
N ARG A 138 16.82 -3.92 16.79
CA ARG A 138 17.70 -3.06 17.59
C ARG A 138 17.97 -3.63 18.98
N VAL A 139 19.22 -3.53 19.41
CA VAL A 139 19.69 -4.10 20.69
C VAL A 139 19.16 -3.36 21.93
N HIS A 140 18.73 -2.10 21.78
CA HIS A 140 18.34 -1.25 22.92
C HIS A 140 17.14 -1.81 23.69
N ASP A 141 16.11 -2.27 22.98
CA ASP A 141 14.89 -2.85 23.56
C ASP A 141 14.54 -4.23 23.01
N GLY A 142 15.38 -4.78 22.12
CA GLY A 142 15.19 -6.10 21.51
C GLY A 142 14.07 -6.16 20.48
N ARG A 143 13.46 -5.03 20.12
CA ARG A 143 12.35 -4.97 19.16
C ARG A 143 12.80 -4.98 17.71
N GLY A 144 11.85 -5.24 16.83
CA GLY A 144 12.08 -5.42 15.40
C GLY A 144 12.69 -6.78 15.07
N GLY A 145 13.18 -6.92 13.85
CA GLY A 145 13.66 -8.18 13.30
C GLY A 145 12.55 -9.01 12.65
N ALA A 146 12.90 -10.23 12.27
CA ALA A 146 12.04 -11.09 11.46
C ALA A 146 11.20 -12.09 12.30
N GLY A 147 11.19 -11.94 13.63
CA GLY A 147 10.69 -12.95 14.56
C GLY A 147 9.21 -13.30 14.45
N ASP A 148 8.41 -12.37 13.92
CA ASP A 148 6.94 -12.43 13.88
C ASP A 148 6.35 -12.20 12.48
N GLY A 149 7.22 -11.93 11.49
CA GLY A 149 6.82 -11.57 10.13
C GLY A 149 6.23 -10.16 9.99
N SER A 150 6.50 -9.24 10.92
CA SER A 150 5.93 -7.87 10.96
C SER A 150 6.15 -7.04 9.69
N GLN A 151 7.12 -7.39 8.84
CA GLN A 151 7.34 -6.74 7.53
C GLN A 151 6.09 -6.78 6.60
N ARG A 152 5.12 -7.66 6.87
CA ARG A 152 3.86 -7.73 6.13
C ARG A 152 2.83 -6.67 6.55
N PHE A 153 3.01 -6.04 7.70
CA PHE A 153 2.09 -5.04 8.27
C PHE A 153 2.66 -3.62 8.21
N ALA A 154 1.78 -2.64 8.40
CA ALA A 154 2.20 -1.27 8.59
C ALA A 154 2.97 -1.13 9.92
N PRO A 155 3.92 -0.18 10.04
CA PRO A 155 4.37 0.72 8.98
C PRO A 155 5.36 0.07 8.01
N LEU A 156 5.98 -1.06 8.40
CA LEU A 156 7.11 -1.67 7.68
C LEU A 156 6.80 -2.02 6.23
N ASN A 157 5.59 -2.51 5.94
CA ASN A 157 5.20 -2.90 4.58
C ASN A 157 5.14 -1.73 3.59
N SER A 158 5.18 -0.49 4.08
CA SER A 158 5.05 0.75 3.32
C SER A 158 6.25 1.68 3.50
N TRP A 159 7.28 1.26 4.23
CA TRP A 159 8.51 2.03 4.37
C TRP A 159 9.18 2.25 3.00
N PRO A 160 9.77 3.44 2.74
CA PRO A 160 10.47 3.71 1.49
C PRO A 160 11.55 2.66 1.19
N ASP A 161 12.29 2.25 2.22
CA ASP A 161 13.37 1.27 2.08
C ASP A 161 12.86 -0.16 1.78
N ASN A 162 11.58 -0.42 2.03
CA ASN A 162 10.91 -1.70 1.71
C ASN A 162 10.17 -1.67 0.37
N ALA A 163 10.40 -0.66 -0.47
CA ALA A 163 9.81 -0.56 -1.80
C ALA A 163 10.02 -1.85 -2.62
N ASN A 164 8.97 -2.28 -3.32
CA ASN A 164 8.89 -3.51 -4.11
C ASN A 164 9.00 -4.83 -3.32
N LEU A 165 9.18 -4.80 -1.99
CA LEU A 165 9.15 -6.04 -1.20
C LEU A 165 7.73 -6.57 -1.01
N ASP A 166 6.71 -5.74 -1.24
CA ASP A 166 5.31 -6.17 -1.41
C ASP A 166 5.17 -7.20 -2.54
N LYS A 167 5.88 -7.01 -3.66
CA LYS A 167 5.92 -7.94 -4.80
C LYS A 167 6.70 -9.21 -4.46
N ALA A 168 7.83 -9.06 -3.77
CA ALA A 168 8.62 -10.21 -3.29
C ALA A 168 7.80 -11.13 -2.38
N ARG A 169 7.07 -10.56 -1.40
CA ARG A 169 6.14 -11.32 -0.55
C ARG A 169 5.03 -11.97 -1.36
N ARG A 170 4.50 -11.27 -2.38
CA ARG A 170 3.45 -11.80 -3.25
C ARG A 170 3.91 -12.99 -4.08
N LEU A 171 5.15 -13.00 -4.56
CA LEU A 171 5.73 -14.15 -5.29
C LEU A 171 5.76 -15.43 -4.45
N LEU A 172 5.89 -15.31 -3.13
CA LEU A 172 5.91 -16.44 -2.20
C LEU A 172 4.51 -16.93 -1.79
N TRP A 173 3.43 -16.25 -2.21
CA TRP A 173 2.07 -16.65 -1.85
C TRP A 173 1.71 -18.08 -2.26
N PRO A 174 2.03 -18.58 -3.48
CA PRO A 174 1.72 -19.96 -3.85
C PRO A 174 2.36 -20.99 -2.92
N VAL A 175 3.58 -20.72 -2.44
CA VAL A 175 4.27 -21.56 -1.44
C VAL A 175 3.52 -21.50 -0.12
N LYS A 176 3.22 -20.30 0.40
CA LYS A 176 2.45 -20.16 1.64
C LYS A 176 1.09 -20.86 1.56
N GLN A 177 0.42 -20.75 0.42
CA GLN A 177 -0.88 -21.38 0.17
C GLN A 177 -0.79 -22.91 0.20
N LYS A 178 0.25 -23.48 -0.43
CA LYS A 178 0.48 -24.93 -0.47
C LYS A 178 0.76 -25.52 0.91
N TYR A 179 1.54 -24.82 1.74
CA TYR A 179 1.97 -25.33 3.05
C TYR A 179 1.06 -24.92 4.22
N GLY A 180 0.18 -23.93 4.02
CA GLY A 180 -0.83 -23.55 5.00
C GLY A 180 -0.24 -23.18 6.35
N GLN A 181 -0.78 -23.75 7.43
CA GLN A 181 -0.36 -23.46 8.81
C GLN A 181 0.91 -24.20 9.26
N LYS A 182 1.44 -25.10 8.43
CA LYS A 182 2.74 -25.76 8.71
C LYS A 182 3.94 -24.85 8.49
N LEU A 183 3.71 -23.69 7.88
CA LEU A 183 4.73 -22.71 7.52
C LEU A 183 4.20 -21.30 7.81
N SER A 184 4.81 -20.60 8.75
CA SER A 184 4.52 -19.19 9.00
C SER A 184 5.09 -18.29 7.90
N TRP A 185 4.53 -17.10 7.74
CA TRP A 185 5.18 -16.06 6.95
C TRP A 185 6.52 -15.67 7.58
N ALA A 186 6.59 -15.55 8.91
CA ALA A 186 7.81 -15.19 9.62
C ALA A 186 8.99 -16.11 9.24
N ASP A 187 8.80 -17.43 9.20
CA ASP A 187 9.83 -18.36 8.74
C ASP A 187 10.06 -18.28 7.22
N LEU A 188 8.99 -18.25 6.42
CA LEU A 188 9.08 -18.23 4.94
C LEU A 188 9.87 -17.01 4.42
N LEU A 189 9.66 -15.83 5.01
CA LEU A 189 10.32 -14.59 4.59
C LEU A 189 11.84 -14.65 4.75
N VAL A 190 12.34 -15.33 5.78
CA VAL A 190 13.78 -15.48 6.02
C VAL A 190 14.34 -16.70 5.28
N LEU A 191 13.57 -17.80 5.25
CA LEU A 191 13.96 -19.01 4.53
C LEU A 191 14.18 -18.74 3.04
N ALA A 192 13.35 -17.88 2.43
CA ALA A 192 13.50 -17.53 1.02
C ALA A 192 14.87 -16.94 0.68
N GLY A 193 15.45 -16.11 1.56
CA GLY A 193 16.81 -15.58 1.39
C GLY A 193 17.89 -16.64 1.56
N ASN A 194 17.74 -17.55 2.54
CA ASN A 194 18.66 -18.69 2.69
C ASN A 194 18.64 -19.60 1.46
N VAL A 195 17.46 -19.97 0.97
CA VAL A 195 17.31 -20.81 -0.23
C VAL A 195 17.84 -20.09 -1.46
N ALA A 196 17.64 -18.77 -1.57
CA ALA A 196 18.23 -17.97 -2.65
C ALA A 196 19.77 -18.04 -2.63
N LEU A 197 20.40 -17.85 -1.47
CA LEU A 197 21.85 -18.02 -1.32
C LEU A 197 22.32 -19.42 -1.74
N GLU A 198 21.64 -20.47 -1.24
CA GLU A 198 21.95 -21.87 -1.55
C GLU A 198 21.82 -22.17 -3.05
N SER A 199 20.73 -21.71 -3.68
CA SER A 199 20.48 -21.91 -5.11
C SER A 199 21.52 -21.24 -6.01
N MET A 200 22.17 -20.17 -5.52
CA MET A 200 23.21 -19.43 -6.22
C MET A 200 24.63 -19.86 -5.81
N GLY A 201 24.77 -21.02 -5.15
CA GLY A 201 26.06 -21.66 -4.87
C GLY A 201 26.70 -21.29 -3.54
N PHE A 202 26.03 -20.51 -2.67
CA PHE A 202 26.53 -20.20 -1.34
C PHE A 202 26.02 -21.21 -0.30
N LYS A 203 26.94 -21.85 0.42
CA LYS A 203 26.57 -22.74 1.53
C LYS A 203 26.26 -21.93 2.79
N THR A 204 24.98 -21.88 3.19
CA THR A 204 24.58 -21.24 4.44
C THR A 204 25.07 -22.03 5.66
N PHE A 205 25.20 -21.36 6.80
CA PHE A 205 25.64 -21.99 8.05
C PHE A 205 24.57 -22.94 8.62
N GLY A 206 23.31 -22.59 8.46
CA GLY A 206 22.16 -23.31 8.95
C GLY A 206 20.91 -22.43 8.94
N PHE A 207 19.77 -23.05 9.23
CA PHE A 207 18.50 -22.36 9.38
C PHE A 207 17.67 -23.03 10.47
N ALA A 208 17.00 -22.23 11.30
CA ALA A 208 16.06 -22.69 12.32
C ALA A 208 14.68 -22.10 12.04
N PHE A 209 13.67 -22.97 12.10
CA PHE A 209 12.25 -22.62 12.07
C PHE A 209 11.73 -22.39 13.49
N GLY A 210 10.48 -21.92 13.60
CA GLY A 210 9.79 -21.74 14.87
C GLY A 210 9.30 -20.32 15.11
N ARG A 211 9.42 -19.43 14.12
CA ARG A 211 8.85 -18.08 14.19
C ARG A 211 7.35 -18.16 13.96
N GLU A 212 6.55 -17.69 14.89
CA GLU A 212 5.09 -17.69 14.77
C GLU A 212 4.60 -16.40 14.09
N ASP A 213 3.53 -16.49 13.31
CA ASP A 213 2.92 -15.31 12.70
C ASP A 213 2.09 -14.53 13.73
N VAL A 214 2.23 -13.21 13.75
CA VAL A 214 1.31 -12.29 14.45
C VAL A 214 0.17 -11.83 13.54
N TRP A 215 -0.96 -11.40 14.08
CA TRP A 215 -2.16 -11.04 13.30
C TRP A 215 -2.44 -9.55 13.20
N GLU A 216 -1.64 -8.76 13.91
CA GLU A 216 -1.66 -7.30 13.93
C GLU A 216 -0.21 -6.82 14.11
N PRO A 217 0.13 -5.59 13.68
CA PRO A 217 1.47 -5.05 13.88
C PRO A 217 1.78 -4.81 15.37
N GLU A 218 3.05 -4.94 15.75
CA GLU A 218 3.53 -4.40 17.02
C GLU A 218 3.67 -2.87 16.91
N GLU A 219 3.17 -2.16 17.92
CA GLU A 219 3.38 -0.72 18.06
C GLU A 219 4.79 -0.44 18.58
N ILE A 220 5.67 0.00 17.67
CA ILE A 220 7.09 0.26 17.94
C ILE A 220 7.38 1.74 17.68
N PHE A 221 8.05 2.39 18.63
CA PHE A 221 8.59 3.73 18.40
C PHE A 221 9.80 3.67 17.44
N TRP A 222 9.58 4.06 16.18
CA TRP A 222 10.61 4.04 15.13
C TRP A 222 11.43 5.33 15.01
N GLY A 223 10.93 6.43 15.56
CA GLY A 223 11.54 7.75 15.49
C GLY A 223 10.50 8.84 15.73
N PRO A 224 10.92 10.06 16.11
CA PRO A 224 10.02 11.19 16.31
C PRO A 224 9.55 11.85 15.00
N GLU A 225 10.18 11.52 13.87
CA GLU A 225 9.97 12.21 12.60
C GLU A 225 8.54 12.03 12.05
N ASP A 226 7.97 13.09 11.46
CA ASP A 226 6.63 13.10 10.84
C ASP A 226 6.65 12.98 9.31
N THR A 227 7.85 12.90 8.71
CA THR A 227 8.08 12.77 7.27
C THR A 227 8.96 11.57 6.95
N TRP A 228 8.63 10.87 5.86
CA TRP A 228 9.48 9.78 5.37
C TRP A 228 10.88 10.29 5.02
N LEU A 229 11.90 9.56 5.46
CA LEU A 229 13.32 9.91 5.30
C LEU A 229 13.78 11.17 6.05
N GLY A 230 12.94 11.70 6.96
CA GLY A 230 13.34 12.75 7.89
C GLY A 230 14.49 12.32 8.81
N ASP A 231 15.15 13.30 9.41
CA ASP A 231 16.28 13.07 10.31
C ASP A 231 16.26 14.08 11.46
N GLU A 232 15.71 13.67 12.62
CA GLU A 232 15.65 14.47 13.85
C GLU A 232 16.27 13.73 15.06
N ARG A 233 17.09 12.72 14.77
CA ARG A 233 17.64 11.78 15.76
C ARG A 233 19.09 12.06 16.18
N TYR A 234 19.76 13.02 15.54
CA TYR A 234 21.13 13.41 15.87
C TYR A 234 21.18 14.82 16.44
N ILE A 235 22.02 15.02 17.45
CA ILE A 235 22.35 16.34 18.00
C ILE A 235 23.78 16.65 17.56
N GLY A 236 23.95 17.70 16.76
CA GLY A 236 25.25 18.20 16.28
C GLY A 236 25.90 19.20 17.23
#